data_AF-A0A2U9CKR9-F1
#
_entry.id   AF-A0A2U9CKR9-F1
#
_cell.length_a   1.000
_cell.length_b   1.000
_cell.length_c   1.000
_cell.angle_alpha   90.00
_cell.angle_beta   90.00
_cell.angle_gamma   90.00
#
_symmetry.space_group_name_H-M   'P 1'
#
loop_
_entity.id
_entity.type
_entity.pdbx_description
1 polymer ?
#
loop_
_entity_poly.entity_id
_entity_poly.type
_entity_poly.pdbx_seq_one_letter_code
_entity_poly.pdbx_strand_id
1 'polypeptide(L)'
;MYIDMAPFRLLTASVSLLAKSFSVLSCTNTLARFTSVLPAAYVGTVKCLTSQASGPPKRPLNGYMRYVQQQQPVINRHNPEIKSVDIIRKIAQQWRMLSPEEKQPFEEASLRAREQFRDDIQRYQAQLTPAQVQQQSLEKRQRMAKRKAIRKKRELNNLGKPKRPRAPFNIFMSEHFEEAKGSSSPAKMKSLLEDWRNMFSNQKQVGHTFIFTDHSFL
;
A
#
# COMPACT_ATOMS: atom_id res chain seq x y z
N MET A 1 -27.33 55.51 52.11
CA MET A 1 -27.61 56.27 50.87
C MET A 1 -28.19 55.30 49.85
N TYR A 2 -29.39 55.61 49.34
CA TYR A 2 -29.93 55.36 47.99
C TYR A 2 -29.65 53.99 47.31
N ILE A 3 -30.66 53.10 47.18
CA ILE A 3 -31.66 53.01 46.07
C ILE A 3 -30.96 52.55 44.77
N ASP A 4 -31.05 51.28 44.34
CA ASP A 4 -32.16 50.56 43.67
C ASP A 4 -32.27 50.87 42.15
N MET A 5 -32.99 50.02 41.40
CA MET A 5 -33.35 50.07 39.97
C MET A 5 -32.49 49.26 38.98
N ALA A 6 -32.92 48.01 38.74
CA ALA A 6 -33.16 47.56 37.37
C ALA A 6 -34.57 48.04 36.94
N PRO A 7 -34.85 48.33 35.65
CA PRO A 7 -35.69 47.37 34.93
C PRO A 7 -35.55 47.32 33.37
N PHE A 8 -35.93 46.16 32.82
CA PHE A 8 -36.70 45.92 31.57
C PHE A 8 -36.81 47.01 30.45
N ARG A 9 -36.67 46.61 29.16
CA ARG A 9 -37.77 46.18 28.22
C ARG A 9 -37.22 45.89 26.80
N LEU A 10 -37.53 44.69 26.23
CA LEU A 10 -38.45 44.39 25.10
C LEU A 10 -38.01 44.91 23.70
N LEU A 11 -37.65 44.06 22.72
CA LEU A 11 -38.46 43.22 21.79
C LEU A 11 -38.63 43.84 20.39
N THR A 12 -38.07 43.19 19.37
CA THR A 12 -38.68 42.82 18.07
C THR A 12 -37.80 41.69 17.49
N ALA A 13 -38.23 40.49 17.11
CA ALA A 13 -39.43 40.03 16.40
C ALA A 13 -39.43 40.39 14.90
N SER A 14 -38.92 39.49 14.06
CA SER A 14 -39.43 39.27 12.70
C SER A 14 -39.56 37.77 12.44
N VAL A 15 -40.69 37.38 11.87
CA VAL A 15 -41.12 36.00 11.60
C VAL A 15 -41.66 35.94 10.19
N SER A 16 -41.28 34.91 9.45
CA SER A 16 -41.89 34.45 8.18
C SER A 16 -41.68 32.92 8.14
N LEU A 17 -42.64 31.97 8.10
CA LEU A 17 -44.00 31.91 7.52
C LEU A 17 -43.99 32.34 6.02
N LEU A 18 -44.47 31.62 5.00
CA LEU A 18 -45.14 30.32 4.77
C LEU A 18 -44.80 29.91 3.28
N ALA A 19 -45.11 28.77 2.65
CA ALA A 19 -45.86 27.57 3.01
C ALA A 19 -45.47 26.32 2.18
N LYS A 20 -45.71 25.13 2.76
CA LYS A 20 -46.27 23.89 2.18
C LYS A 20 -46.57 23.83 0.66
N SER A 21 -46.21 22.69 0.06
CA SER A 21 -47.14 21.92 -0.78
C SER A 21 -47.06 20.42 -0.42
N PHE A 22 -48.17 19.88 0.09
CA PHE A 22 -48.39 18.44 0.22
C PHE A 22 -48.96 17.93 -1.11
N SER A 23 -48.50 16.77 -1.57
CA SER A 23 -49.24 15.95 -2.54
C SER A 23 -49.25 14.50 -2.06
N VAL A 24 -50.36 14.13 -1.39
CA VAL A 24 -50.69 12.75 -1.03
C VAL A 24 -51.86 12.32 -1.90
N LEU A 25 -51.68 11.29 -2.71
CA LEU A 25 -52.76 10.40 -3.14
C LEU A 25 -52.23 8.96 -3.22
N SER A 26 -53.01 8.05 -2.65
CA SER A 26 -52.69 6.62 -2.49
C SER A 26 -53.16 5.79 -3.69
N CYS A 27 -52.52 4.65 -3.96
CA CYS A 27 -53.10 3.31 -3.71
C CYS A 27 -52.40 2.16 -4.45
N THR A 28 -52.26 1.02 -3.74
CA THR A 28 -52.24 -0.38 -4.23
C THR A 28 -51.40 -0.73 -5.49
N ASN A 29 -50.29 -1.47 -5.32
CA ASN A 29 -50.33 -2.95 -5.29
C ASN A 29 -48.94 -3.60 -5.13
N THR A 30 -48.94 -4.70 -4.39
CA THR A 30 -48.13 -5.92 -4.50
C THR A 30 -46.90 -5.91 -5.45
N LEU A 31 -45.69 -6.02 -4.88
CA LEU A 31 -44.89 -7.26 -4.94
C LEU A 31 -43.58 -7.14 -4.13
N ALA A 32 -43.18 -8.26 -3.52
CA ALA A 32 -42.03 -8.33 -2.65
C ALA A 32 -40.69 -8.19 -3.40
N ARG A 33 -39.83 -7.29 -2.92
CA ARG A 33 -38.38 -7.49 -2.95
C ARG A 33 -37.77 -7.08 -1.62
N PHE A 34 -37.44 -8.09 -0.81
CA PHE A 34 -36.48 -7.90 0.28
C PHE A 34 -35.14 -7.49 -0.33
N THR A 35 -34.86 -6.18 -0.36
CA THR A 35 -33.51 -5.68 -0.57
C THR A 35 -32.73 -5.95 0.71
N SER A 36 -32.14 -7.13 0.80
CA SER A 36 -31.11 -7.41 1.79
C SER A 36 -29.98 -6.39 1.56
N VAL A 37 -29.87 -5.42 2.48
CA VAL A 37 -28.71 -4.55 2.57
C VAL A 37 -27.55 -5.42 3.04
N LEU A 38 -26.93 -6.12 2.09
CA LEU A 38 -25.65 -6.78 2.29
C LEU A 38 -24.64 -5.67 2.58
N PRO A 39 -24.06 -5.60 3.79
CA PRO A 39 -23.01 -4.63 4.07
C PRO A 39 -21.88 -4.85 3.08
N ALA A 40 -21.44 -3.77 2.42
CA ALA A 40 -20.50 -3.81 1.31
C ALA A 40 -19.39 -4.82 1.59
N ALA A 41 -19.38 -5.90 0.80
CA ALA A 41 -18.46 -7.00 1.03
C ALA A 41 -17.04 -6.42 1.07
N TYR A 42 -16.36 -6.60 2.20
CA TYR A 42 -14.97 -6.19 2.36
C TYR A 42 -14.12 -6.94 1.33
N VAL A 43 -13.95 -6.33 0.16
CA VAL A 43 -13.01 -6.72 -0.90
C VAL A 43 -11.62 -6.30 -0.43
N GLY A 44 -11.22 -6.86 0.72
CA GLY A 44 -9.85 -6.97 1.17
C GLY A 44 -9.09 -7.92 0.26
N THR A 45 -9.01 -7.57 -1.03
CA THR A 45 -8.18 -8.24 -2.00
C THR A 45 -6.74 -8.07 -1.56
N VAL A 46 -6.22 -9.12 -0.92
CA VAL A 46 -4.79 -9.35 -0.86
C VAL A 46 -4.34 -9.49 -2.33
N LYS A 47 -3.80 -8.40 -2.89
CA LYS A 47 -3.44 -8.23 -4.32
C LYS A 47 -2.35 -9.20 -4.84
N CYS A 48 -2.05 -10.27 -4.11
CA CYS A 48 -1.12 -11.33 -4.46
C CYS A 48 -1.77 -12.48 -5.26
N LEU A 49 -3.10 -12.66 -5.16
CA LEU A 49 -3.78 -13.88 -5.63
C LEU A 49 -4.69 -13.72 -6.86
N THR A 50 -4.93 -12.51 -7.37
CA THR A 50 -5.60 -12.34 -8.68
C THR A 50 -4.64 -12.69 -9.83
N SER A 51 -5.16 -13.31 -10.89
CA SER A 51 -4.39 -13.58 -12.11
C SER A 51 -4.01 -12.27 -12.80
N GLN A 52 -2.78 -12.18 -13.33
CA GLN A 52 -2.52 -11.29 -14.46
C GLN A 52 -2.68 -12.14 -15.71
N ALA A 53 -3.62 -11.76 -16.59
CA ALA A 53 -3.98 -12.53 -17.77
C ALA A 53 -2.86 -12.66 -18.83
N SER A 54 -1.74 -11.97 -18.65
CA SER A 54 -0.59 -11.91 -19.57
C SER A 54 0.70 -12.52 -19.01
N GLY A 55 0.65 -13.18 -17.85
CA GLY A 55 1.83 -13.76 -17.18
C GLY A 55 1.93 -15.29 -17.27
N PRO A 56 3.08 -15.87 -16.87
CA PRO A 56 3.18 -17.33 -16.72
C PRO A 56 2.12 -17.84 -15.73
N PRO A 57 1.47 -18.99 -16.01
CA PRO A 57 0.54 -19.63 -15.10
C PRO A 57 1.07 -19.69 -13.66
N LYS A 58 0.23 -19.32 -12.70
CA LYS A 58 0.59 -19.37 -11.27
C LYS A 58 0.38 -20.78 -10.74
N ARG A 59 1.31 -21.26 -9.90
CA ARG A 59 1.15 -22.55 -9.20
C ARG A 59 -0.15 -22.53 -8.39
N PRO A 60 -0.98 -23.58 -8.44
CA PRO A 60 -2.24 -23.64 -7.73
C PRO A 60 -2.04 -23.77 -6.22
N LEU A 61 -3.07 -23.42 -5.46
CA LEU A 61 -3.09 -23.57 -4.01
C LEU A 61 -3.31 -25.02 -3.61
N ASN A 62 -2.48 -25.50 -2.67
CA ASN A 62 -2.66 -26.79 -2.00
C ASN A 62 -3.89 -26.76 -1.07
N GLY A 63 -4.32 -27.94 -0.58
CA GLY A 63 -5.52 -28.06 0.25
C GLY A 63 -5.54 -27.12 1.46
N TYR A 64 -4.47 -27.11 2.25
CA TYR A 64 -4.32 -26.18 3.37
C TYR A 64 -4.45 -24.70 2.97
N MET A 65 -3.81 -24.26 1.88
CA MET A 65 -3.89 -22.86 1.45
C MET A 65 -5.28 -22.47 0.94
N ARG A 66 -6.08 -23.43 0.43
CA ARG A 66 -7.50 -23.20 0.11
C ARG A 66 -8.35 -23.07 1.37
N TYR A 67 -8.11 -23.92 2.36
CA TYR A 67 -8.75 -23.81 3.67
C TYR A 67 -8.43 -22.44 4.31
N VAL A 68 -7.17 -22.00 4.26
CA VAL A 68 -6.77 -20.64 4.68
C VAL A 68 -7.53 -19.57 3.90
N GLN A 69 -7.63 -19.68 2.57
CA GLN A 69 -8.34 -18.70 1.75
C GLN A 69 -9.83 -18.59 2.11
N GLN A 70 -10.48 -19.69 2.51
CA GLN A 70 -11.87 -19.69 2.96
C GLN A 70 -12.03 -19.19 4.40
N GLN A 71 -11.19 -19.64 5.34
CA GLN A 71 -11.37 -19.36 6.77
C GLN A 71 -10.83 -18.00 7.20
N GLN A 72 -9.77 -17.49 6.56
CA GLN A 72 -9.18 -16.18 6.88
C GLN A 72 -10.20 -15.03 6.85
N PRO A 73 -11.00 -14.83 5.79
CA PRO A 73 -11.98 -13.74 5.77
C PRO A 73 -13.10 -13.93 6.80
N VAL A 74 -13.48 -15.17 7.14
CA VAL A 74 -14.48 -15.44 8.18
C VAL A 74 -13.95 -15.01 9.54
N ILE A 75 -12.79 -15.53 9.96
CA ILE A 75 -12.21 -15.21 11.27
C ILE A 75 -11.86 -13.72 11.38
N ASN A 76 -11.37 -13.09 10.31
CA ASN A 76 -11.06 -11.65 10.28
C ASN A 76 -12.32 -10.77 10.40
N ARG A 77 -13.49 -11.20 9.93
CA ARG A 77 -14.75 -10.46 10.14
C ARG A 77 -15.20 -10.51 11.59
N HIS A 78 -15.05 -11.65 12.25
CA HIS A 78 -15.37 -11.81 13.68
C HIS A 78 -14.31 -11.20 14.61
N ASN A 79 -13.09 -10.94 14.12
CA ASN A 79 -11.96 -10.50 14.94
C ASN A 79 -11.12 -9.42 14.20
N PRO A 80 -11.69 -8.24 13.87
CA PRO A 80 -11.01 -7.24 13.04
C PRO A 80 -9.75 -6.63 13.67
N GLU A 81 -9.64 -6.66 15.00
CA GLU A 81 -8.48 -6.13 15.75
C GLU A 81 -7.30 -7.12 15.83
N ILE A 82 -7.52 -8.41 15.56
CA ILE A 82 -6.47 -9.43 15.69
C ILE A 82 -5.53 -9.35 14.48
N LYS A 83 -4.22 -9.32 14.75
CA LYS A 83 -3.18 -9.34 13.72
C LYS A 83 -3.32 -10.58 12.84
N SER A 84 -3.24 -10.42 11.53
CA SER A 84 -3.43 -11.53 10.58
C SER A 84 -2.49 -12.72 10.82
N VAL A 85 -1.30 -12.50 11.40
CA VAL A 85 -0.37 -13.57 11.80
C VAL A 85 -1.00 -14.53 12.81
N ASP A 86 -1.74 -14.00 13.79
CA ASP A 86 -2.36 -14.79 14.85
C ASP A 86 -3.64 -15.49 14.33
N ILE A 87 -4.38 -14.84 13.41
CA ILE A 87 -5.47 -15.47 12.64
C ILE A 87 -4.96 -16.69 11.85
N ILE A 88 -3.86 -16.53 11.10
CA ILE A 88 -3.26 -17.64 10.34
C ILE A 88 -2.75 -18.74 11.28
N ARG A 89 -2.23 -18.41 12.47
CA ARG A 89 -1.83 -19.42 13.47
C ARG A 89 -3.03 -20.23 13.97
N LYS A 90 -4.17 -19.59 14.24
CA LYS A 90 -5.42 -20.27 14.62
C LYS A 90 -5.91 -21.21 13.52
N ILE A 91 -5.93 -20.76 12.26
CA ILE A 91 -6.31 -21.60 11.11
C ILE A 91 -5.36 -22.80 10.94
N ALA A 92 -4.05 -22.61 11.16
CA ALA A 92 -3.07 -23.69 11.11
C ALA A 92 -3.31 -24.75 12.21
N GLN A 93 -3.81 -24.35 13.37
CA GLN A 93 -4.22 -25.28 14.43
C GLN A 93 -5.51 -26.02 14.05
N GLN A 94 -6.54 -25.30 13.59
CA GLN A 94 -7.80 -25.90 13.14
C GLN A 94 -7.57 -26.95 12.03
N TRP A 95 -6.77 -26.63 11.01
CA TRP A 95 -6.44 -27.58 9.94
C TRP A 95 -5.76 -28.87 10.45
N ARG A 96 -4.96 -28.79 11.51
CA ARG A 96 -4.34 -30.00 12.10
C ARG A 96 -5.38 -30.88 12.79
N MET A 97 -6.39 -30.28 13.40
CA MET A 97 -7.47 -30.97 14.11
C MET A 97 -8.53 -31.58 13.19
N LEU A 98 -8.68 -31.07 11.97
CA LEU A 98 -9.64 -31.64 10.99
C LEU A 98 -9.35 -33.12 10.70
N SER A 99 -10.39 -33.91 10.47
CA SER A 99 -10.28 -35.30 10.05
C SER A 99 -9.74 -35.43 8.60
N PRO A 100 -9.32 -36.63 8.15
CA PRO A 100 -9.00 -36.89 6.75
C PRO A 100 -10.16 -36.55 5.81
N GLU A 101 -11.39 -36.89 6.20
CA GLU A 101 -12.63 -36.67 5.43
C GLU A 101 -12.95 -35.18 5.28
N GLU A 102 -12.72 -34.37 6.32
CA GLU A 102 -12.88 -32.91 6.26
C GLU A 102 -11.80 -32.23 5.40
N LYS A 103 -10.60 -32.83 5.29
CA LYS A 103 -9.50 -32.36 4.43
C LYS A 103 -9.68 -32.77 2.96
N GLN A 104 -10.28 -33.94 2.74
CA GLN A 104 -10.52 -34.57 1.43
C GLN A 104 -10.99 -33.60 0.33
N PRO A 105 -12.05 -32.78 0.50
CA PRO A 105 -12.51 -31.87 -0.56
C PRO A 105 -11.49 -30.78 -0.92
N PHE A 106 -10.66 -30.36 0.02
CA PHE A 106 -9.59 -29.39 -0.24
C PHE A 106 -8.42 -30.04 -0.99
N GLU A 107 -8.12 -31.30 -0.68
CA GLU A 107 -7.05 -32.08 -1.31
C GLU A 107 -7.41 -32.50 -2.73
N GLU A 108 -8.61 -33.04 -2.97
CA GLU A 108 -9.12 -33.33 -4.32
C GLU A 108 -9.13 -32.09 -5.22
N ALA A 109 -9.67 -30.97 -4.71
CA ALA A 109 -9.75 -29.75 -5.49
C ALA A 109 -8.34 -29.20 -5.79
N SER A 110 -7.39 -29.40 -4.86
CA SER A 110 -5.96 -29.12 -5.05
C SER A 110 -5.33 -30.00 -6.14
N LEU A 111 -5.64 -31.29 -6.17
CA LEU A 111 -5.17 -32.22 -7.21
C LEU A 111 -5.68 -31.81 -8.60
N ARG A 112 -6.99 -31.60 -8.75
CA ARG A 112 -7.60 -31.17 -10.03
C ARG A 112 -6.96 -29.89 -10.60
N ALA A 113 -6.68 -28.90 -9.75
CA ALA A 113 -6.01 -27.67 -10.22
C ALA A 113 -4.51 -27.88 -10.52
N ARG A 114 -3.85 -28.88 -9.91
CA ARG A 114 -2.46 -29.26 -10.22
C ARG A 114 -2.36 -29.90 -11.59
N GLU A 115 -3.36 -30.68 -11.99
CA GLU A 115 -3.49 -31.26 -13.32
C GLU A 115 -3.72 -30.16 -14.37
N GLN A 116 -4.73 -29.30 -14.16
CA GLN A 116 -4.98 -28.13 -15.03
C GLN A 116 -3.72 -27.26 -15.19
N PHE A 117 -3.04 -26.95 -14.08
CA PHE A 117 -1.80 -26.17 -14.11
C PHE A 117 -0.67 -26.83 -14.91
N ARG A 118 -0.57 -28.17 -14.92
CA ARG A 118 0.43 -28.89 -15.72
C ARG A 118 0.19 -28.65 -17.21
N ASP A 119 -1.05 -28.74 -17.64
CA ASP A 119 -1.40 -28.59 -19.05
C ASP A 119 -1.30 -27.11 -19.47
N ASP A 120 -1.71 -26.17 -18.59
CA ASP A 120 -1.59 -24.73 -18.82
C ASP A 120 -0.14 -24.26 -18.90
N ILE A 121 0.76 -24.77 -18.04
CA ILE A 121 2.18 -24.40 -18.11
C ILE A 121 2.87 -24.97 -19.35
N GLN A 122 2.44 -26.15 -19.83
CA GLN A 122 2.91 -26.72 -21.10
C GLN A 122 2.46 -25.86 -22.29
N ARG A 123 1.17 -25.52 -22.37
CA ARG A 123 0.63 -24.61 -23.40
C ARG A 123 1.35 -23.26 -23.39
N TYR A 124 1.53 -22.67 -22.21
CA TYR A 124 2.24 -21.41 -22.06
C TYR A 124 3.70 -21.50 -22.55
N GLN A 125 4.44 -22.55 -22.18
CA GLN A 125 5.83 -22.74 -22.62
C GLN A 125 5.94 -22.93 -24.14
N ALA A 126 5.00 -23.64 -24.76
CA ALA A 126 4.96 -23.82 -26.22
C ALA A 126 4.68 -22.53 -27.00
N GLN A 127 4.09 -21.51 -26.36
CA GLN A 127 3.81 -20.20 -26.96
C GLN A 127 4.99 -19.21 -26.84
N LEU A 128 6.04 -19.51 -26.07
CA LEU A 128 7.15 -18.59 -25.85
C LEU A 128 8.20 -18.63 -26.96
N THR A 129 8.62 -17.45 -27.41
CA THR A 129 9.81 -17.34 -28.28
C THR A 129 11.11 -17.53 -27.49
N PRO A 130 12.22 -17.97 -28.11
CA PRO A 130 13.51 -18.10 -27.43
C PRO A 130 13.97 -16.80 -26.75
N ALA A 131 13.69 -15.65 -27.35
CA ALA A 131 13.99 -14.33 -26.77
C ALA A 131 13.19 -14.06 -25.49
N GLN A 132 11.90 -14.40 -25.46
CA GLN A 132 11.07 -14.29 -24.26
C GLN A 132 11.55 -15.24 -23.14
N VAL A 133 11.94 -16.46 -23.48
CA VAL A 133 12.53 -17.42 -22.51
C VAL A 133 13.82 -16.87 -21.90
N GLN A 134 14.71 -16.31 -22.74
CA GLN A 134 15.93 -15.66 -22.27
C GLN A 134 15.63 -14.46 -21.35
N GLN A 135 14.71 -13.57 -21.74
CA GLN A 135 14.29 -12.43 -20.91
C GLN A 135 13.75 -12.89 -19.54
N GLN A 136 12.83 -13.87 -19.51
CA GLN A 136 12.30 -14.42 -18.26
C GLN A 136 13.41 -15.03 -17.37
N SER A 137 14.43 -15.63 -17.98
CA SER A 137 15.59 -16.16 -17.24
C SER A 137 16.43 -15.04 -16.58
N LEU A 138 16.63 -13.93 -17.30
CA LEU A 138 17.35 -12.75 -16.81
C LEU A 138 16.58 -12.05 -15.69
N GLU A 139 15.28 -11.81 -15.86
CA GLU A 139 14.41 -11.25 -14.83
C GLU A 139 14.39 -12.12 -13.57
N LYS A 140 14.31 -13.46 -13.73
CA LYS A 140 14.41 -14.41 -12.62
C LYS A 140 15.76 -14.31 -11.92
N ARG A 141 16.88 -14.21 -12.65
CA ARG A 141 18.24 -14.04 -12.10
C ARG A 141 18.37 -12.72 -11.33
N GLN A 142 17.93 -11.60 -11.91
CA GLN A 142 17.93 -10.29 -11.26
C GLN A 142 17.07 -10.28 -9.98
N ARG A 143 15.86 -10.86 -10.02
CA ARG A 143 14.96 -10.98 -8.86
C ARG A 143 15.60 -11.80 -7.73
N MET A 144 16.30 -12.89 -8.05
CA MET A 144 17.01 -13.70 -7.07
C MET A 144 18.23 -12.98 -6.49
N ALA A 145 19.01 -12.27 -7.33
CA ALA A 145 20.12 -11.43 -6.87
C ALA A 145 19.64 -10.31 -5.92
N LYS A 146 18.57 -9.60 -6.27
CA LYS A 146 17.92 -8.58 -5.43
C LYS A 146 17.46 -9.16 -4.08
N ARG A 147 16.81 -10.33 -4.10
CA ARG A 147 16.42 -11.05 -2.86
C ARG A 147 17.62 -11.42 -1.99
N LYS A 148 18.70 -11.95 -2.58
CA LYS A 148 19.94 -12.29 -1.86
C LYS A 148 20.60 -11.06 -1.24
N ALA A 149 20.67 -9.94 -1.98
CA ALA A 149 21.21 -8.67 -1.49
C ALA A 149 20.38 -8.09 -0.33
N ILE A 150 19.03 -8.12 -0.42
CA ILE A 150 18.14 -7.68 0.66
C ILE A 150 18.31 -8.56 1.90
N ARG A 151 18.40 -9.90 1.74
CA ARG A 151 18.65 -10.83 2.85
C ARG A 151 19.98 -10.53 3.54
N LYS A 152 21.07 -10.45 2.79
CA LYS A 152 22.41 -10.09 3.33
C LYS A 152 22.40 -8.73 4.04
N LYS A 153 21.69 -7.73 3.51
CA LYS A 153 21.55 -6.42 4.17
C LYS A 153 20.80 -6.53 5.51
N ARG A 154 19.73 -7.31 5.59
CA ARG A 154 18.99 -7.55 6.85
C ARG A 154 19.86 -8.29 7.87
N GLU A 155 20.57 -9.33 7.46
CA GLU A 155 21.50 -10.08 8.32
C GLU A 155 22.59 -9.16 8.89
N LEU A 156 23.24 -8.33 8.05
CA LEU A 156 24.23 -7.35 8.52
C LEU A 156 23.63 -6.28 9.45
N ASN A 157 22.41 -5.81 9.21
CA ASN A 157 21.73 -4.87 10.10
C ASN A 157 21.40 -5.51 11.46
N ASN A 158 20.95 -6.77 11.48
CA ASN A 158 20.64 -7.51 12.71
C ASN A 158 21.89 -7.80 13.54
N LEU A 159 23.05 -7.96 12.90
CA LEU A 159 24.36 -8.08 13.54
C LEU A 159 24.94 -6.72 14.01
N GLY A 160 24.13 -5.65 14.05
CA GLY A 160 24.56 -4.35 14.55
C GLY A 160 25.62 -3.65 13.70
N LYS A 161 25.83 -4.05 12.43
CA LYS A 161 26.88 -3.47 11.59
C LYS A 161 26.76 -1.94 11.54
N PRO A 162 27.82 -1.18 11.89
CA PRO A 162 27.78 0.27 11.85
C PRO A 162 27.34 0.83 10.50
N LYS A 163 26.51 1.88 10.54
CA LYS A 163 26.19 2.67 9.35
C LYS A 163 27.47 3.34 8.85
N ARG A 164 27.59 3.52 7.53
CA ARG A 164 28.68 4.29 6.94
C ARG A 164 28.61 5.74 7.44
N PRO A 165 29.76 6.47 7.53
CA PRO A 165 29.74 7.90 7.76
C PRO A 165 28.88 8.59 6.68
N ARG A 166 28.17 9.66 7.06
CA ARG A 166 27.40 10.47 6.12
C ARG A 166 28.38 11.26 5.25
N ALA A 167 28.15 11.29 3.94
CA ALA A 167 28.87 12.21 3.05
C ALA A 167 28.47 13.67 3.36
N PRO A 168 29.30 14.68 3.08
CA PRO A 168 28.98 16.09 3.35
C PRO A 168 27.62 16.53 2.80
N PHE A 169 27.31 16.13 1.56
CA PHE A 169 26.00 16.34 0.94
C PHE A 169 24.83 15.74 1.74
N ASN A 170 25.01 14.57 2.35
CA ASN A 170 23.99 13.92 3.19
C ASN A 170 23.84 14.59 4.56
N ILE A 171 24.83 15.36 5.01
CA ILE A 171 24.78 16.15 6.24
C ILE A 171 23.98 17.42 5.97
N PHE A 172 24.39 18.21 4.97
CA PHE A 172 23.66 19.37 4.43
C PHE A 172 22.19 19.05 4.13
N MET A 173 21.94 17.94 3.42
CA MET A 173 20.58 17.46 3.11
C MET A 173 19.73 17.17 4.34
N SER A 174 20.33 16.81 5.48
CA SER A 174 19.61 16.58 6.74
C SER A 174 19.45 17.83 7.59
N GLU A 175 20.32 18.83 7.42
CA GLU A 175 20.25 20.11 8.14
C GLU A 175 19.19 21.02 7.53
N HIS A 176 19.15 21.14 6.20
CA HIS A 176 18.21 22.03 5.51
C HIS A 176 16.89 21.36 5.10
N PHE A 177 16.61 20.12 5.49
CA PHE A 177 15.43 19.37 5.03
C PHE A 177 14.10 20.02 5.45
N GLU A 178 14.01 20.55 6.67
CA GLU A 178 12.77 21.15 7.16
C GLU A 178 12.49 22.48 6.45
N GLU A 179 13.52 23.29 6.24
CA GLU A 179 13.45 24.60 5.58
C GLU A 179 13.29 24.53 4.05
N ALA A 180 13.62 23.39 3.44
CA ALA A 180 13.59 23.20 2.00
C ALA A 180 12.23 23.51 1.37
N LYS A 181 12.26 24.21 0.23
CA LYS A 181 11.06 24.60 -0.52
C LYS A 181 10.40 23.38 -1.16
N GLY A 182 9.13 23.15 -0.85
CA GLY A 182 8.30 22.13 -1.49
C GLY A 182 7.33 21.43 -0.52
N SER A 183 6.13 21.13 -1.00
CA SER A 183 5.07 20.44 -0.24
C SER A 183 5.29 18.92 -0.09
N SER A 184 6.28 18.34 -0.78
CA SER A 184 6.58 16.91 -0.73
C SER A 184 8.07 16.65 -0.59
N SER A 185 8.43 15.55 0.07
CA SER A 185 9.83 15.15 0.29
C SER A 185 10.68 15.08 -0.98
N PRO A 186 10.18 14.59 -2.15
CA PRO A 186 10.94 14.64 -3.40
C PRO A 186 11.14 16.06 -3.94
N ALA A 187 10.17 16.95 -3.77
CA ALA A 187 10.31 18.36 -4.18
C ALA A 187 11.35 19.08 -3.32
N LYS A 188 11.28 18.92 -2.00
CA LYS A 188 12.29 19.42 -1.05
C LYS A 188 13.71 18.93 -1.39
N MET A 189 13.85 17.63 -1.64
CA MET A 189 15.14 17.03 -2.04
C MET A 189 15.64 17.54 -3.40
N LYS A 190 14.74 17.91 -4.33
CA LYS A 190 15.12 18.54 -5.60
C LYS A 190 15.61 19.98 -5.39
N SER A 191 14.95 20.78 -4.53
CA SER A 191 15.42 22.13 -4.16
C SER A 191 16.83 22.04 -3.59
N LEU A 192 17.03 21.25 -2.52
CA LEU A 192 18.32 21.14 -1.84
C LEU A 192 19.45 20.61 -2.72
N LEU A 193 19.17 19.77 -3.72
CA LEU A 193 20.17 19.34 -4.68
C LEU A 193 20.65 20.51 -5.55
N GLU A 194 19.74 21.42 -5.90
CA GLU A 194 20.04 22.62 -6.67
C GLU A 194 20.73 23.68 -5.81
N ASP A 195 20.25 23.91 -4.59
CA ASP A 195 20.86 24.80 -3.61
C ASP A 195 22.32 24.37 -3.33
N TRP A 196 22.56 23.08 -3.08
CA TRP A 196 23.91 22.51 -2.92
C TRP A 196 24.80 22.74 -4.15
N ARG A 197 24.30 22.51 -5.37
CA ARG A 197 25.09 22.75 -6.60
C ARG A 197 25.51 24.21 -6.71
N ASN A 198 24.60 25.13 -6.42
CA ASN A 198 24.84 26.57 -6.56
C ASN A 198 25.85 27.10 -5.53
N MET A 199 25.92 26.53 -4.32
CA MET A 199 26.98 26.83 -3.35
C MET A 199 28.39 26.59 -3.93
N PHE A 200 28.61 25.47 -4.63
CA PHE A 200 29.91 25.15 -5.25
C PHE A 200 30.17 25.93 -6.55
N SER A 201 29.13 26.27 -7.31
CA SER A 201 29.25 27.18 -8.47
C SER A 201 29.77 28.55 -8.06
N ASN A 202 29.24 29.10 -6.96
CA ASN A 202 29.61 30.43 -6.48
C ASN A 202 31.07 30.49 -5.98
N GLN A 203 31.56 29.46 -5.27
CA GLN A 203 32.98 29.41 -4.89
C GLN A 203 33.93 29.35 -6.10
N LYS A 204 33.55 28.67 -7.19
CA LYS A 204 34.36 28.64 -8.42
C LYS A 204 34.43 30.01 -9.11
N GLN A 205 33.34 30.78 -9.10
CA GLN A 205 33.33 32.13 -9.67
C GLN A 205 34.25 33.07 -8.87
N VAL A 206 34.15 33.09 -7.54
CA VAL A 206 35.01 33.95 -6.69
C VAL A 206 36.49 33.62 -6.87
N GLY A 207 36.86 32.33 -6.94
CA GLY A 207 38.24 31.92 -7.22
C GLY A 207 38.73 32.35 -8.62
N HIS A 208 37.87 32.28 -9.63
CA HIS A 208 38.23 32.71 -10.99
C HIS A 208 38.38 34.24 -11.11
N THR A 209 37.59 35.02 -10.36
CA THR A 209 37.75 36.47 -10.28
C THR A 209 39.07 36.85 -9.60
N PHE A 210 39.43 36.19 -8.49
CA PHE A 210 40.68 36.47 -7.77
C PHE A 210 41.93 36.18 -8.62
N ILE A 211 41.95 35.06 -9.36
CA ILE A 211 43.05 34.71 -10.26
C ILE A 211 43.22 35.74 -11.40
N PHE A 212 42.14 36.38 -11.85
CA PHE A 212 42.21 37.46 -12.84
C PHE A 212 42.66 38.81 -12.27
N THR A 213 42.39 39.09 -10.99
CA THR A 213 42.83 40.35 -10.36
C THR A 213 44.31 40.35 -9.95
N ASP A 214 44.87 39.20 -9.52
CA ASP A 214 46.30 39.12 -9.15
C ASP A 214 47.25 39.25 -10.34
N HIS A 215 46.81 38.91 -11.56
CA HIS A 215 47.63 39.06 -12.77
C HIS A 215 47.65 40.48 -13.37
N SER A 216 47.04 41.47 -12.70
CA SER A 216 47.03 42.88 -13.13
C SER A 216 47.93 43.80 -12.29
N PHE A 217 48.77 43.23 -11.41
CA PHE A 217 49.75 43.96 -10.58
C PHE A 217 51.17 43.35 -10.70
N LEU A 218 51.73 43.39 -11.91
CA LEU A 218 53.17 43.29 -12.20
C LEU A 218 53.53 44.26 -13.33
#